data_AF-A0AAI8T4Z9-F1
#
_entry.id   AF-A0AAI8T4Z9-F1
#
_cell.length_a   1.000
_cell.length_b   1.000
_cell.length_c   1.000
_cell.angle_alpha   90.00
_cell.angle_beta   90.00
_cell.angle_gamma   90.00
#
_symmetry.space_group_name_H-M   'P 1'
#
loop_
_entity.id
_entity.type
_entity.pdbx_description
1 polymer ?
#
loop_
_entity_poly.entity_id
_entity_poly.type
_entity_poly.pdbx_seq_one_letter_code
_entity_poly.pdbx_strand_id
1 'polypeptide(L)'
;MSEADTAEARNGIQVIARAASVLRALKGSQTGMSLGQIAERVDLPRSTVQRIVGALQAERLVIASSAGSGIRLGPELHSLAESAHYNIAETIRPLLQDLSRDTEETVDLSILRGNILIFIDQIAGTQRLRAVSSVGETFPLTTTANGKACLALMDDDAVERFARGEWARAGIKRDMRGFIEEIAQVRQHGVAFDRDEHTSGISAVGIAFKDWKGDFYGVSIPTPSTRFKQGEAGLTAAILKLRHDIEALTGG
;
A
#
# COMPACT_ATOMS: atom_id res chain seq x y z
N MET A 1 39.77 13.04 3.26
CA MET A 1 39.41 11.74 2.67
C MET A 1 40.24 11.56 1.41
N SER A 2 40.98 10.46 1.32
CA SER A 2 41.80 10.11 0.15
C SER A 2 40.91 9.73 -1.05
N GLU A 3 41.41 9.87 -2.28
CA GLU A 3 40.76 9.30 -3.48
C GLU A 3 40.56 7.77 -3.36
N ALA A 4 41.43 7.09 -2.62
CA ALA A 4 41.27 5.67 -2.30
C ALA A 4 40.05 5.40 -1.40
N ASP A 5 39.83 6.21 -0.37
CA ASP A 5 38.69 6.07 0.56
C ASP A 5 37.34 6.28 -0.17
N THR A 6 37.31 7.19 -1.13
CA THR A 6 36.09 7.48 -1.91
C THR A 6 35.79 6.39 -2.95
N ALA A 7 36.81 5.77 -3.54
CA ALA A 7 36.67 4.64 -4.45
C ALA A 7 36.24 3.35 -3.71
N GLU A 8 36.80 3.08 -2.53
CA GLU A 8 36.37 1.97 -1.67
C GLU A 8 34.94 2.13 -1.17
N ALA A 9 34.55 3.35 -0.75
CA ALA A 9 33.17 3.65 -0.36
C ALA A 9 32.20 3.42 -1.54
N ARG A 10 32.54 3.87 -2.76
CA ARG A 10 31.75 3.63 -3.97
C ARG A 10 31.61 2.14 -4.30
N ASN A 11 32.70 1.37 -4.18
CA ASN A 11 32.66 -0.07 -4.39
C ASN A 11 31.81 -0.78 -3.32
N GLY A 12 31.91 -0.38 -2.05
CA GLY A 12 31.09 -0.91 -0.96
C GLY A 12 29.59 -0.65 -1.17
N ILE A 13 29.24 0.58 -1.58
CA ILE A 13 27.87 0.96 -1.97
C ILE A 13 27.36 0.07 -3.11
N GLN A 14 28.22 -0.23 -4.10
CA GLN A 14 27.86 -1.11 -5.22
C GLN A 14 27.66 -2.58 -4.79
N VAL A 15 28.42 -3.08 -3.82
CA VAL A 15 28.24 -4.44 -3.28
C VAL A 15 26.92 -4.58 -2.54
N ILE A 16 26.55 -3.60 -1.70
CA ILE A 16 25.27 -3.61 -0.97
C ILE A 16 24.09 -3.58 -1.96
N ALA A 17 24.16 -2.72 -2.98
CA ALA A 17 23.13 -2.65 -4.02
C ALA A 17 22.95 -3.99 -4.75
N ARG A 18 24.06 -4.67 -5.09
CA ARG A 18 24.03 -5.99 -5.75
C ARG A 18 23.47 -7.08 -4.82
N ALA A 19 23.84 -7.07 -3.54
CA ALA A 19 23.29 -7.99 -2.54
C ALA A 19 21.77 -7.80 -2.38
N ALA A 20 21.30 -6.55 -2.31
CA ALA A 20 19.88 -6.24 -2.27
C ALA A 20 19.15 -6.74 -3.54
N SER A 21 19.75 -6.57 -4.73
CA SER A 21 19.20 -7.12 -5.98
C SER A 21 19.08 -8.65 -5.96
N VAL A 22 20.07 -9.36 -5.42
CA VAL A 22 20.01 -10.82 -5.24
C VAL A 22 18.86 -11.21 -4.31
N LEU A 23 18.70 -10.54 -3.16
CA LEU A 23 17.58 -10.80 -2.24
C LEU A 23 16.22 -10.53 -2.90
N ARG A 24 16.08 -9.43 -3.65
CA ARG A 24 14.84 -9.11 -4.38
C ARG A 24 14.52 -10.14 -5.45
N ALA A 25 15.53 -10.65 -6.17
CA ALA A 25 15.34 -11.71 -7.17
C ALA A 25 14.75 -12.98 -6.57
N LEU A 26 15.03 -13.27 -5.29
CA LEU A 26 14.54 -14.44 -4.57
C LEU A 26 13.12 -14.25 -3.97
N LYS A 27 12.58 -13.02 -3.88
CA LYS A 27 11.30 -12.69 -3.20
C LYS A 27 10.09 -13.50 -3.70
N GLY A 28 10.11 -13.99 -4.94
CA GLY A 28 9.01 -14.76 -5.54
C GLY A 28 9.25 -16.26 -5.73
N SER A 29 10.39 -16.81 -5.28
CA SER A 29 10.73 -18.22 -5.50
C SER A 29 10.70 -19.03 -4.20
N GLN A 30 9.53 -19.60 -3.89
CA GLN A 30 9.34 -20.41 -2.68
C GLN A 30 10.15 -21.71 -2.70
N THR A 31 10.44 -22.25 -3.89
CA THR A 31 11.27 -23.44 -4.10
C THR A 31 12.76 -23.13 -4.25
N GLY A 32 13.14 -21.85 -4.29
CA GLY A 32 14.51 -21.38 -4.47
C GLY A 32 14.96 -21.27 -5.93
N MET A 33 16.09 -20.60 -6.17
CA MET A 33 16.69 -20.40 -7.49
C MET A 33 18.14 -20.89 -7.51
N SER A 34 18.58 -21.49 -8.61
CA SER A 34 19.99 -21.81 -8.83
C SER A 34 20.82 -20.54 -9.02
N LEU A 35 22.13 -20.62 -8.79
CA LEU A 35 23.06 -19.49 -9.02
C LEU A 35 23.00 -18.95 -10.46
N GLY A 36 22.75 -19.83 -11.45
CA GLY A 36 22.62 -19.42 -12.86
C GLY A 36 21.37 -18.56 -13.09
N GLN A 37 20.23 -18.98 -12.54
CA GLN A 37 18.98 -18.23 -12.63
C GLN A 37 19.06 -16.88 -11.90
N ILE A 38 19.75 -16.84 -10.75
CA ILE A 38 19.98 -15.58 -10.04
C ILE A 38 20.84 -14.65 -10.88
N ALA A 39 21.96 -15.15 -11.42
CA ALA A 39 22.89 -14.38 -12.24
C ALA A 39 22.23 -13.74 -13.47
N GLU A 40 21.39 -14.50 -14.17
CA GLU A 40 20.59 -14.01 -15.30
C GLU A 40 19.61 -12.91 -14.86
N ARG A 41 18.93 -13.10 -13.72
CA ARG A 41 17.89 -12.16 -13.25
C ARG A 41 18.44 -10.84 -12.72
N VAL A 42 19.66 -10.83 -12.18
CA VAL A 42 20.29 -9.61 -11.66
C VAL A 42 21.34 -9.02 -12.61
N ASP A 43 21.52 -9.62 -13.79
CA ASP A 43 22.52 -9.25 -14.81
C ASP A 43 23.94 -9.11 -14.22
N LEU A 44 24.41 -10.17 -13.54
CA LEU A 44 25.75 -10.22 -12.96
C LEU A 44 26.47 -11.52 -13.33
N PRO A 45 27.81 -11.52 -13.41
CA PRO A 45 28.57 -12.74 -13.58
C PRO A 45 28.27 -13.77 -12.48
N ARG A 46 28.17 -15.04 -12.87
CA ARG A 46 27.88 -16.15 -11.93
C ARG A 46 28.86 -16.21 -10.76
N SER A 47 30.14 -15.90 -10.98
CA SER A 47 31.17 -15.84 -9.93
C SER A 47 30.91 -14.73 -8.92
N THR A 48 30.43 -13.56 -9.38
CA THR A 48 30.02 -12.45 -8.51
C THR A 48 28.80 -12.83 -7.68
N VAL A 49 27.78 -13.43 -8.30
CA VAL A 49 26.58 -13.92 -7.62
C VAL A 49 26.92 -14.98 -6.59
N GLN A 50 27.82 -15.93 -6.90
CA GLN A 50 28.27 -16.95 -5.96
C GLN A 50 28.92 -16.35 -4.71
N ARG A 51 29.78 -15.33 -4.87
CA ARG A 51 30.40 -14.63 -3.74
C ARG A 51 29.37 -13.88 -2.88
N ILE A 52 28.44 -13.18 -3.52
CA ILE A 52 27.35 -12.46 -2.84
C ILE A 52 26.47 -13.43 -2.07
N VAL A 53 26.04 -14.53 -2.71
CA VAL A 53 25.23 -15.57 -2.07
C VAL A 53 25.98 -16.19 -0.90
N GLY A 54 27.27 -16.51 -1.05
CA GLY A 54 28.08 -17.05 0.05
C GLY A 54 28.14 -16.11 1.25
N ALA A 55 28.31 -14.81 1.02
CA ALA A 55 28.27 -13.81 2.09
C ALA A 55 26.88 -13.71 2.76
N LEU A 56 25.80 -13.70 1.96
CA LEU A 56 24.43 -13.69 2.47
C LEU A 56 24.09 -14.97 3.25
N GLN A 57 24.65 -16.13 2.85
CA GLN A 57 24.47 -17.40 3.55
C GLN A 57 25.15 -17.41 4.92
N ALA A 58 26.35 -16.83 5.03
CA ALA A 58 27.06 -16.70 6.30
C ALA A 58 26.23 -15.92 7.34
N GLU A 59 25.50 -14.91 6.89
CA GLU A 59 24.59 -14.10 7.71
C GLU A 59 23.17 -14.68 7.80
N ARG A 60 22.91 -15.87 7.25
CA ARG A 60 21.58 -16.53 7.22
C ARG A 60 20.47 -15.69 6.55
N LEU A 61 20.84 -14.70 5.74
CA LEU A 61 19.93 -13.90 4.91
C LEU A 61 19.40 -14.70 3.72
N VAL A 62 20.17 -15.69 3.25
CA VAL A 62 19.71 -16.72 2.31
C VAL A 62 20.13 -18.11 2.79
N ILE A 63 19.42 -19.15 2.37
CA ILE A 63 19.68 -20.54 2.73
C ILE A 63 19.50 -21.46 1.52
N ALA A 64 20.02 -22.68 1.61
CA ALA A 64 19.70 -23.71 0.63
C ALA A 64 18.21 -24.08 0.71
N SER A 65 17.62 -24.37 -0.45
CA SER A 65 16.26 -24.91 -0.56
C SER A 65 16.22 -26.34 -0.05
N SER A 66 15.13 -26.73 0.62
CA SER A 66 14.92 -28.10 1.08
C SER A 66 14.52 -29.06 -0.04
N ALA A 67 14.04 -28.54 -1.18
CA ALA A 67 13.53 -29.32 -2.31
C ALA A 67 14.56 -29.53 -3.45
N GLY A 68 15.82 -29.07 -3.28
CA GLY A 68 16.86 -29.22 -4.30
C GLY A 68 18.06 -28.28 -4.10
N SER A 69 18.88 -28.09 -5.13
CA SER A 69 20.12 -27.26 -5.11
C SER A 69 19.87 -25.74 -5.26
N GLY A 70 18.67 -25.27 -4.93
CA GLY A 70 18.30 -23.86 -5.05
C GLY A 70 18.70 -23.03 -3.83
N ILE A 71 18.80 -21.72 -4.00
CA ILE A 71 18.98 -20.73 -2.93
C ILE A 71 17.64 -20.02 -2.71
N ARG A 72 17.24 -19.82 -1.47
CA ARG A 72 16.02 -19.09 -1.09
C ARG A 72 16.29 -18.12 0.06
N LEU A 73 15.34 -17.22 0.32
CA LEU A 73 15.42 -16.29 1.45
C LEU A 73 15.51 -17.06 2.79
N GLY A 74 16.40 -16.58 3.66
CA GLY A 74 16.69 -17.17 4.96
C GLY A 74 15.91 -16.53 6.11
N PRO A 75 15.91 -17.18 7.29
CA PRO A 75 15.11 -16.75 8.44
C PRO A 75 15.56 -15.43 9.06
N GLU A 76 16.81 -14.99 8.86
CA GLU A 76 17.31 -13.72 9.41
C GLU A 76 16.48 -12.52 8.89
N LEU A 77 16.01 -12.59 7.65
CA LEU A 77 15.14 -11.55 7.08
C LEU A 77 13.82 -11.41 7.84
N HIS A 78 13.29 -12.51 8.38
CA HIS A 78 12.08 -12.46 9.19
C HIS A 78 12.35 -11.79 10.54
N SER A 79 13.45 -12.18 11.21
CA SER A 79 13.85 -11.57 12.49
C SER A 79 14.14 -10.07 12.37
N LEU A 80 14.80 -9.65 11.29
CA LEU A 80 15.02 -8.23 10.99
C LEU A 80 13.71 -7.49 10.72
N ALA A 81 12.77 -8.11 10.00
CA ALA A 81 11.47 -7.51 9.73
C ALA A 81 10.61 -7.36 10.99
N GLU A 82 10.68 -8.33 11.92
CA GLU A 82 9.99 -8.25 13.21
C GLU A 82 10.57 -7.14 14.10
N SER A 83 11.89 -6.98 14.14
CA SER A 83 12.55 -5.96 14.96
C SER A 83 12.42 -4.54 14.43
N ALA A 84 12.17 -4.36 13.13
CA ALA A 84 12.04 -3.04 12.52
C ALA A 84 10.77 -2.28 12.96
N HIS A 85 9.79 -2.94 13.61
CA HIS A 85 8.53 -2.34 14.10
C HIS A 85 7.88 -1.35 13.12
N TYR A 86 7.92 -1.64 11.82
CA TYR A 86 7.47 -0.68 10.82
C TYR A 86 5.97 -0.43 10.95
N ASN A 87 5.61 0.83 11.23
CA ASN A 87 4.24 1.31 11.27
C ASN A 87 3.97 2.22 10.06
N ILE A 88 3.16 1.75 9.12
CA ILE A 88 2.83 2.53 7.92
C ILE A 88 2.08 3.81 8.26
N ALA A 89 1.23 3.80 9.30
CA ALA A 89 0.50 5.00 9.70
C ALA A 89 1.47 6.11 10.11
N GLU A 90 2.49 5.79 10.91
CA GLU A 90 3.56 6.74 11.27
C GLU A 90 4.36 7.19 10.04
N THR A 91 4.64 6.28 9.11
CA THR A 91 5.45 6.58 7.92
C THR A 91 4.75 7.57 6.99
N ILE A 92 3.45 7.41 6.75
CA ILE A 92 2.69 8.26 5.84
C ILE A 92 2.07 9.47 6.54
N ARG A 93 2.10 9.53 7.89
CA ARG A 93 1.51 10.62 8.68
C ARG A 93 1.91 12.01 8.19
N PRO A 94 3.19 12.30 7.86
CA PRO A 94 3.58 13.60 7.33
C PRO A 94 2.86 13.95 6.01
N LEU A 95 2.69 12.97 5.12
CA LEU A 95 1.96 13.18 3.87
C LEU A 95 0.46 13.45 4.11
N LEU A 96 -0.15 12.77 5.08
CA LEU A 96 -1.54 13.03 5.47
C LEU A 96 -1.69 14.43 6.10
N GLN A 97 -0.68 14.88 6.85
CA GLN A 97 -0.64 16.23 7.42
C GLN A 97 -0.58 17.31 6.34
N ASP A 98 0.25 17.10 5.32
CA ASP A 98 0.33 18.02 4.19
C ASP A 98 -0.96 18.02 3.37
N LEU A 99 -1.57 16.86 3.12
CA LEU A 99 -2.88 16.79 2.47
C LEU A 99 -3.96 17.55 3.27
N SER A 100 -4.01 17.37 4.59
CA SER A 100 -4.98 18.08 5.44
C SER A 100 -4.71 19.59 5.47
N ARG A 101 -3.45 20.00 5.45
CA ARG A 101 -3.05 21.42 5.39
C ARG A 101 -3.46 22.06 4.06
N ASP A 102 -3.23 21.36 2.95
CA ASP A 102 -3.49 21.86 1.60
C ASP A 102 -4.99 21.93 1.28
N THR A 103 -5.78 21.03 1.87
CA THR A 103 -7.24 20.98 1.66
C THR A 103 -8.04 21.66 2.76
N GLU A 104 -7.42 21.94 3.91
CA GLU A 104 -8.06 22.38 5.17
C GLU A 104 -9.05 21.35 5.76
N GLU A 105 -9.19 20.18 5.13
CA GLU A 105 -10.15 19.14 5.48
C GLU A 105 -9.54 18.05 6.36
N THR A 106 -10.43 17.29 7.00
CA THR A 106 -10.05 16.09 7.71
C THR A 106 -9.56 15.02 6.73
N VAL A 107 -8.47 14.33 7.08
CA VAL A 107 -7.95 13.19 6.32
C VAL A 107 -7.98 11.96 7.22
N ASP A 108 -8.69 10.92 6.77
CA ASP A 108 -8.80 9.65 7.48
C ASP A 108 -7.92 8.58 6.84
N LEU A 109 -7.33 7.74 7.67
CA LEU A 109 -6.62 6.53 7.28
C LEU A 109 -7.34 5.30 7.84
N SER A 110 -7.61 4.35 6.96
CA SER A 110 -8.23 3.08 7.31
C SER A 110 -7.46 1.88 6.76
N ILE A 111 -7.65 0.72 7.39
CA ILE A 111 -7.02 -0.54 7.01
C ILE A 111 -8.05 -1.63 6.84
N LEU A 112 -7.93 -2.44 5.79
CA LEU A 112 -8.83 -3.55 5.56
C LEU A 112 -8.48 -4.70 6.50
N ARG A 113 -9.46 -5.17 7.25
CA ARG A 113 -9.36 -6.36 8.11
C ARG A 113 -10.58 -7.24 7.90
N GLY A 114 -10.35 -8.43 7.37
CA GLY A 114 -11.43 -9.34 6.99
C GLY A 114 -12.29 -8.73 5.87
N ASN A 115 -13.50 -8.29 6.21
CA ASN A 115 -14.50 -7.75 5.28
C ASN A 115 -14.99 -6.34 5.66
N ILE A 116 -14.19 -5.60 6.44
CA ILE A 116 -14.49 -4.24 6.89
C ILE A 116 -13.23 -3.38 6.83
N LEU A 117 -13.39 -2.08 6.56
CA LEU A 117 -12.33 -1.11 6.80
C LEU A 117 -12.40 -0.63 8.24
N ILE A 118 -11.27 -0.66 8.94
CA ILE A 118 -11.14 -0.17 10.30
C ILE A 118 -10.40 1.16 10.25
N PHE A 119 -10.97 2.19 10.87
CA PHE A 119 -10.29 3.46 11.08
C PHE A 119 -9.07 3.29 12.00
N ILE A 120 -7.90 3.80 11.59
CA ILE A 120 -6.66 3.68 12.36
C ILE A 120 -5.97 5.00 12.68
N ASP A 121 -6.16 6.05 11.89
CA ASP A 121 -5.58 7.37 12.16
C ASP A 121 -6.38 8.48 11.46
N GLN A 122 -6.20 9.71 11.93
CA GLN A 122 -6.80 10.91 11.32
C GLN A 122 -5.93 12.13 11.56
N ILE A 123 -5.87 12.98 10.53
CA ILE A 123 -5.43 14.35 10.66
C ILE A 123 -6.67 15.25 10.60
N ALA A 124 -6.97 15.91 11.71
CA ALA A 124 -8.12 16.80 11.81
C ALA A 124 -7.90 18.07 10.99
N GLY A 125 -8.85 18.37 10.09
CA GLY A 125 -8.85 19.62 9.33
C GLY A 125 -9.13 20.85 10.19
N THR A 126 -8.87 22.03 9.62
CA THR A 126 -9.03 23.33 10.29
C THR A 126 -10.42 23.94 10.12
N GLN A 127 -11.25 23.37 9.23
CA GLN A 127 -12.63 23.79 9.01
C GLN A 127 -13.48 23.66 10.29
N ARG A 128 -14.32 24.67 10.57
CA ARG A 128 -15.23 24.66 11.74
C ARG A 128 -16.30 23.59 11.64
N LEU A 129 -16.91 23.45 10.47
CA LEU A 129 -17.80 22.34 10.15
C LEU A 129 -16.98 21.28 9.42
N ARG A 130 -16.82 20.11 10.05
CA ARG A 130 -16.03 18.99 9.55
C ARG A 130 -16.71 17.67 9.87
N ALA A 131 -16.54 16.71 8.97
CA ALA A 131 -16.80 15.31 9.28
C ALA A 131 -15.66 14.81 10.20
N VAL A 132 -16.02 14.01 11.20
CA VAL A 132 -15.08 13.39 12.14
C VAL A 132 -15.54 11.97 12.41
N SER A 133 -14.65 11.02 12.12
CA SER A 133 -14.80 9.62 12.51
C SER A 133 -14.14 9.34 13.86
N SER A 134 -14.65 8.33 14.56
CA SER A 134 -14.13 7.92 15.87
C SER A 134 -13.15 6.74 15.74
N VAL A 135 -12.18 6.66 16.66
CA VAL A 135 -11.26 5.51 16.72
C VAL A 135 -12.05 4.21 16.92
N GLY A 136 -11.78 3.20 16.08
CA GLY A 136 -12.48 1.91 16.10
C GLY A 136 -13.77 1.87 15.27
N GLU A 137 -14.16 2.97 14.65
CA GLU A 137 -15.25 3.00 13.68
C GLU A 137 -14.91 2.16 12.44
N THR A 138 -15.95 1.53 11.88
CA THR A 138 -15.83 0.65 10.71
C THR A 138 -16.53 1.25 9.51
N PHE A 139 -15.83 1.33 8.38
CA PHE A 139 -16.39 1.85 7.14
C PHE A 139 -16.90 0.71 6.25
N PRO A 140 -18.15 0.79 5.76
CA PRO A 140 -18.65 -0.11 4.73
C PRO A 140 -17.83 0.02 3.44
N LEU A 141 -17.54 -1.10 2.77
CA LEU A 141 -16.74 -1.12 1.55
C LEU A 141 -17.50 -0.56 0.34
N THR A 142 -18.82 -0.69 0.32
CA THR A 142 -19.60 -0.40 -0.91
C THR A 142 -20.18 1.01 -0.99
N THR A 143 -20.21 1.75 0.12
CA THR A 143 -20.79 3.11 0.16
C THR A 143 -19.76 4.20 0.46
N THR A 144 -18.61 3.86 1.05
CA THR A 144 -17.57 4.86 1.37
C THR A 144 -16.52 4.98 0.28
N ALA A 145 -15.89 6.14 0.17
CA ALA A 145 -14.87 6.40 -0.85
C ALA A 145 -13.62 5.52 -0.63
N ASN A 146 -13.09 5.46 0.58
CA ASN A 146 -11.95 4.59 0.91
C ASN A 146 -12.30 3.09 0.75
N GLY A 147 -13.54 2.69 1.04
CA GLY A 147 -14.07 1.35 0.79
C GLY A 147 -14.02 0.97 -0.68
N LYS A 148 -14.62 1.79 -1.53
CA LYS A 148 -14.65 1.58 -2.99
C LYS A 148 -13.25 1.62 -3.59
N ALA A 149 -12.37 2.49 -3.09
CA ALA A 149 -10.97 2.52 -3.49
C ALA A 149 -10.24 1.20 -3.17
N CYS A 150 -10.44 0.63 -1.98
CA CYS A 150 -9.86 -0.67 -1.61
C CYS A 150 -10.38 -1.80 -2.49
N LEU A 151 -11.68 -1.83 -2.79
CA LEU A 151 -12.28 -2.81 -3.70
C LEU A 151 -11.69 -2.73 -5.11
N ALA A 152 -11.37 -1.53 -5.60
CA ALA A 152 -10.76 -1.35 -6.91
C ALA A 152 -9.36 -1.99 -7.05
N LEU A 153 -8.66 -2.27 -5.93
CA LEU A 153 -7.38 -2.98 -5.89
C LEU A 153 -7.53 -4.51 -5.89
N MET A 154 -8.75 -5.03 -6.00
CA MET A 154 -9.09 -6.45 -6.01
C MET A 154 -9.65 -6.89 -7.36
N ASP A 155 -9.69 -8.21 -7.57
CA ASP A 155 -10.42 -8.82 -8.69
C ASP A 155 -11.94 -8.75 -8.48
N ASP A 156 -12.69 -8.89 -9.57
CA ASP A 156 -14.14 -8.72 -9.56
C ASP A 156 -14.84 -9.81 -8.71
N ASP A 157 -14.26 -11.02 -8.62
CA ASP A 157 -14.75 -12.11 -7.76
C ASP A 157 -14.70 -11.73 -6.28
N ALA A 158 -13.59 -11.12 -5.83
CA ALA A 158 -13.48 -10.61 -4.47
C ALA A 158 -14.44 -9.44 -4.23
N VAL A 159 -14.56 -8.52 -5.19
CA VAL A 159 -15.49 -7.38 -5.09
C VAL A 159 -16.93 -7.87 -4.92
N GLU A 160 -17.37 -8.81 -5.76
CA GLU A 160 -18.71 -9.40 -5.68
C GLU A 160 -18.93 -10.09 -4.32
N ARG A 161 -17.96 -10.89 -3.86
CA ARG A 161 -18.05 -11.59 -2.58
C ARG A 161 -18.20 -10.60 -1.41
N PHE A 162 -17.39 -9.54 -1.37
CA PHE A 162 -17.46 -8.53 -0.30
C PHE A 162 -18.77 -7.75 -0.36
N ALA A 163 -19.19 -7.31 -1.54
CA ALA A 163 -20.43 -6.57 -1.72
C ALA A 163 -21.66 -7.39 -1.32
N ARG A 164 -21.76 -8.66 -1.75
CA ARG A 164 -22.86 -9.56 -1.34
C ARG A 164 -22.91 -9.73 0.18
N GLY A 165 -21.75 -9.96 0.81
CA GLY A 165 -21.66 -10.15 2.25
C GLY A 165 -22.03 -8.89 3.05
N GLU A 166 -21.68 -7.71 2.56
CA GLU A 166 -22.07 -6.43 3.16
C GLU A 166 -23.57 -6.14 2.99
N TRP A 167 -24.08 -6.24 1.75
CA TRP A 167 -25.47 -5.92 1.45
C TRP A 167 -26.45 -6.86 2.15
N ALA A 168 -26.11 -8.15 2.25
CA ALA A 168 -26.90 -9.12 3.01
C ALA A 168 -27.00 -8.74 4.50
N ARG A 169 -25.89 -8.31 5.12
CA ARG A 169 -25.87 -7.86 6.53
C ARG A 169 -26.64 -6.55 6.74
N ALA A 170 -26.56 -5.63 5.78
CA ALA A 170 -27.17 -4.30 5.87
C ALA A 170 -28.61 -4.24 5.33
N GLY A 171 -29.13 -5.32 4.73
CA GLY A 171 -30.44 -5.32 4.08
C GLY A 171 -30.52 -4.44 2.82
N ILE A 172 -29.37 -4.13 2.21
CA ILE A 172 -29.27 -3.26 1.03
C ILE A 172 -29.59 -4.07 -0.22
N LYS A 173 -30.40 -3.49 -1.12
CA LYS A 173 -30.63 -4.02 -2.47
C LYS A 173 -30.02 -3.08 -3.49
N ARG A 174 -28.86 -3.46 -4.03
CA ARG A 174 -28.13 -2.71 -5.07
C ARG A 174 -27.86 -3.63 -6.25
N ASP A 175 -27.81 -3.07 -7.45
CA ASP A 175 -27.44 -3.83 -8.65
C ASP A 175 -25.95 -4.19 -8.61
N MET A 176 -25.64 -5.49 -8.65
CA MET A 176 -24.25 -5.97 -8.64
C MET A 176 -23.52 -5.55 -9.91
N ARG A 177 -24.19 -5.59 -11.07
CA ARG A 177 -23.55 -5.25 -12.34
C ARG A 177 -23.14 -3.78 -12.37
N GLY A 178 -24.05 -2.87 -12.03
CA GLY A 178 -23.76 -1.45 -11.91
C GLY A 178 -22.67 -1.15 -10.88
N PHE A 179 -22.62 -1.89 -9.76
CA PHE A 179 -21.56 -1.71 -8.76
C PHE A 179 -20.19 -2.17 -9.27
N ILE A 180 -20.11 -3.29 -9.99
CA ILE A 180 -18.86 -3.74 -10.62
C ILE A 180 -18.38 -2.71 -11.67
N GLU A 181 -19.29 -2.18 -12.48
CA GLU A 181 -18.99 -1.11 -13.45
C GLU A 181 -18.44 0.14 -12.73
N GLU A 182 -19.02 0.53 -11.60
CA GLU A 182 -18.54 1.64 -10.77
C GLU A 182 -17.13 1.38 -10.23
N ILE A 183 -16.86 0.19 -9.67
CA ILE A 183 -15.51 -0.17 -9.19
C ILE A 183 -14.50 -0.21 -10.33
N ALA A 184 -14.90 -0.63 -11.53
CA ALA A 184 -14.05 -0.57 -12.71
C ALA A 184 -13.67 0.88 -13.07
N GLN A 185 -14.58 1.85 -12.92
CA GLN A 185 -14.26 3.27 -13.10
C GLN A 185 -13.27 3.76 -12.04
N VAL A 186 -13.44 3.35 -10.78
CA VAL A 186 -12.47 3.67 -9.70
C VAL A 186 -11.09 3.10 -10.04
N ARG A 187 -11.03 1.86 -10.55
CA ARG A 187 -9.78 1.20 -10.97
C ARG A 187 -9.08 1.96 -12.09
N GLN A 188 -9.84 2.49 -13.05
CA GLN A 188 -9.32 3.27 -14.18
C GLN A 188 -8.79 4.65 -13.75
N HIS A 189 -9.55 5.38 -12.94
CA HIS A 189 -9.22 6.76 -12.55
C HIS A 189 -8.30 6.83 -11.34
N GLY A 190 -8.25 5.76 -10.56
CA GLY A 190 -7.43 5.66 -9.37
C GLY A 190 -7.95 6.42 -8.15
N VAL A 191 -9.19 6.88 -8.21
CA VAL A 191 -9.88 7.66 -7.17
C VAL A 191 -11.34 7.22 -7.07
N ALA A 192 -11.84 7.14 -5.85
CA ALA A 192 -13.21 6.78 -5.52
C ALA A 192 -13.94 7.96 -4.88
N PHE A 193 -15.26 7.95 -4.99
CA PHE A 193 -16.12 9.00 -4.48
C PHE A 193 -17.26 8.40 -3.68
N ASP A 194 -17.59 9.00 -2.55
CA ASP A 194 -18.87 8.85 -1.85
C ASP A 194 -19.57 10.19 -2.00
N ARG A 195 -20.65 10.25 -2.78
CA ARG A 195 -21.40 11.51 -3.01
C ARG A 195 -22.73 11.48 -2.26
N ASP A 196 -22.66 11.56 -0.92
CA ASP A 196 -23.82 11.44 -0.03
C ASP A 196 -24.43 10.03 0.02
N GLU A 197 -23.61 9.00 -0.23
CA GLU A 197 -24.04 7.60 -0.28
C GLU A 197 -24.02 6.93 1.09
N HIS A 198 -23.00 7.23 1.92
CA HIS A 198 -22.87 6.59 3.22
C HIS A 198 -23.62 7.34 4.33
N THR A 199 -23.35 8.65 4.48
CA THR A 199 -23.93 9.49 5.52
C THR A 199 -24.48 10.76 4.88
N SER A 200 -25.78 11.01 5.07
CA SER A 200 -26.42 12.19 4.47
C SER A 200 -25.82 13.48 5.01
N GLY A 201 -25.53 14.41 4.10
CA GLY A 201 -24.79 15.63 4.36
C GLY A 201 -23.26 15.48 4.27
N ILE A 202 -22.71 14.27 4.05
CA ILE A 202 -21.27 14.02 3.96
C ILE A 202 -20.93 13.37 2.62
N SER A 203 -19.96 13.95 1.92
CA SER A 203 -19.34 13.36 0.72
C SER A 203 -17.85 13.21 0.95
N ALA A 204 -17.23 12.24 0.30
CA ALA A 204 -15.80 11.99 0.41
C ALA A 204 -15.17 11.67 -0.93
N VAL A 205 -13.88 11.99 -1.04
CA VAL A 205 -12.99 11.45 -2.06
C VAL A 205 -11.99 10.51 -1.39
N GLY A 206 -11.61 9.43 -2.05
CA GLY A 206 -10.75 8.41 -1.47
C GLY A 206 -9.83 7.72 -2.46
N ILE A 207 -8.68 7.27 -1.96
CA ILE A 207 -7.72 6.42 -2.66
C ILE A 207 -7.42 5.19 -1.80
N ALA A 208 -6.77 4.19 -2.39
CA ALA A 208 -6.26 3.05 -1.65
C ALA A 208 -4.88 2.67 -2.16
N PHE A 209 -4.12 1.99 -1.30
CA PHE A 209 -2.81 1.45 -1.63
C PHE A 209 -2.56 0.15 -0.86
N LYS A 210 -1.50 -0.57 -1.22
CA LYS A 210 -1.01 -1.75 -0.50
C LYS A 210 0.33 -1.44 0.15
N ASP A 211 0.57 -1.96 1.34
CA ASP A 211 1.92 -1.99 1.91
C ASP A 211 2.75 -3.16 1.36
N TRP A 212 3.99 -3.31 1.81
CA TRP A 212 4.88 -4.40 1.37
C TRP A 212 4.42 -5.79 1.83
N LYS A 213 3.51 -5.88 2.80
CA LYS A 213 2.88 -7.14 3.25
C LYS A 213 1.66 -7.50 2.41
N GLY A 214 1.16 -6.56 1.60
CA GLY A 214 -0.07 -6.71 0.82
C GLY A 214 -1.33 -6.33 1.59
N ASP A 215 -1.19 -5.71 2.77
CA ASP A 215 -2.33 -5.16 3.50
C ASP A 215 -2.89 -3.95 2.73
N PHE A 216 -4.21 -3.86 2.63
CA PHE A 216 -4.90 -2.78 1.94
C PHE A 216 -5.19 -1.64 2.91
N TYR A 217 -4.85 -0.42 2.49
CA TYR A 217 -5.11 0.81 3.22
C TYR A 217 -5.93 1.75 2.36
N GLY A 218 -6.87 2.45 2.98
CA GLY A 218 -7.67 3.48 2.36
C GLY A 218 -7.38 4.83 2.99
N VAL A 219 -7.27 5.86 2.15
CA VAL A 219 -7.24 7.27 2.60
C VAL A 219 -8.47 7.96 2.07
N SER A 220 -9.14 8.75 2.89
CA SER A 220 -10.30 9.55 2.47
C SER A 220 -10.29 10.94 3.06
N ILE A 221 -10.90 11.88 2.32
CA ILE A 221 -11.17 13.24 2.77
C ILE A 221 -12.69 13.41 2.89
N PRO A 222 -13.30 13.12 4.06
CA PRO A 222 -14.71 13.36 4.26
C PRO A 222 -14.99 14.84 4.49
N THR A 223 -16.01 15.35 3.81
CA THR A 223 -16.35 16.78 3.81
C THR A 223 -17.88 16.95 3.78
N PRO A 224 -18.44 18.06 4.29
CA PRO A 224 -19.83 18.38 4.08
C PRO A 224 -20.16 18.43 2.57
N SER A 225 -21.23 17.75 2.15
CA SER A 225 -21.61 17.58 0.74
C SER A 225 -21.77 18.91 -0.02
N THR A 226 -22.10 20.01 0.67
CA THR A 226 -22.17 21.36 0.08
C THR A 226 -20.80 21.90 -0.33
N ARG A 227 -19.77 21.65 0.48
CA ARG A 227 -18.39 22.09 0.22
C ARG A 227 -17.70 21.14 -0.76
N PHE A 228 -17.97 19.84 -0.66
CA PHE A 228 -17.49 18.85 -1.63
C PHE A 228 -17.83 19.25 -3.06
N LYS A 229 -19.09 19.60 -3.33
CA LYS A 229 -19.56 20.02 -4.67
C LYS A 229 -18.80 21.22 -5.24
N GLN A 230 -18.30 22.11 -4.39
CA GLN A 230 -17.55 23.30 -4.82
C GLN A 230 -16.06 23.01 -5.02
N GLY A 231 -15.51 22.05 -4.24
CA GLY A 231 -14.08 21.74 -4.19
C GLY A 231 -13.67 20.40 -4.78
N GLU A 232 -14.58 19.62 -5.37
CA GLU A 232 -14.35 18.23 -5.78
C GLU A 232 -13.10 18.05 -6.64
N ALA A 233 -12.90 18.92 -7.64
CA ALA A 233 -11.73 18.86 -8.52
C ALA A 233 -10.41 19.10 -7.76
N GLY A 234 -10.40 20.05 -6.82
CA GLY A 234 -9.22 20.35 -6.00
C GLY A 234 -8.89 19.22 -5.03
N LEU A 235 -9.91 18.66 -4.37
CA LEU A 235 -9.76 17.51 -3.48
C LEU A 235 -9.26 16.26 -4.24
N THR A 236 -9.79 16.05 -5.45
CA THR A 236 -9.37 14.95 -6.33
C THR A 236 -7.91 15.09 -6.76
N ALA A 237 -7.48 16.29 -7.16
CA ALA A 237 -6.09 16.53 -7.52
C ALA A 237 -5.14 16.32 -6.32
N ALA A 238 -5.52 16.82 -5.14
CA ALA A 238 -4.72 16.69 -3.93
C ALA A 238 -4.55 15.24 -3.49
N ILE A 239 -5.64 14.44 -3.49
CA ILE A 239 -5.57 13.05 -3.07
C ILE A 239 -4.84 12.16 -4.10
N LEU A 240 -4.93 12.46 -5.41
CA LEU A 240 -4.14 11.77 -6.42
C LEU A 240 -2.64 12.08 -6.30
N LYS A 241 -2.28 13.31 -5.94
CA LYS A 241 -0.89 13.64 -5.60
C LYS A 241 -0.41 12.84 -4.39
N LEU A 242 -1.22 12.76 -3.32
CA LEU A 242 -0.90 11.92 -2.16
C LEU A 242 -0.66 10.47 -2.58
N ARG A 243 -1.50 9.91 -3.45
CA ARG A 243 -1.34 8.54 -3.95
C ARG A 243 0.03 8.33 -4.59
N HIS A 244 0.45 9.25 -5.46
CA HIS A 244 1.76 9.20 -6.10
C HIS A 244 2.90 9.25 -5.08
N ASP A 245 2.81 10.15 -4.09
CA ASP A 245 3.79 10.29 -3.02
C ASP A 245 3.88 9.00 -2.16
N ILE A 246 2.75 8.33 -1.90
CA ILE A 246 2.71 7.04 -1.20
C ILE A 246 3.32 5.92 -2.05
N GLU A 247 2.98 5.81 -3.33
CA GLU A 247 3.52 4.78 -4.24
C GLU A 247 5.06 4.87 -4.33
N ALA A 248 5.60 6.08 -4.34
CA ALA A 248 7.05 6.30 -4.30
C ALA A 248 7.72 5.82 -2.99
N LEU A 249 7.01 5.88 -1.86
CA LEU A 249 7.50 5.41 -0.56
C LEU A 249 7.38 3.89 -0.38
N THR A 250 6.28 3.29 -0.86
CA THR A 250 6.00 1.86 -0.67
C THR A 250 6.67 0.96 -1.70
N GLY A 251 7.32 1.53 -2.72
CA GLY A 251 8.10 0.80 -3.73
C GLY A 251 7.24 0.01 -4.71
N GLY A 252 6.09 0.58 -5.08
CA GLY A 252 5.21 0.09 -6.14
C GLY A 252 5.80 0.24 -7.54
#